data_AF-A0A1G9F5T2-F1
#
_entry.id   AF-A0A1G9F5T2-F1
#
_cell.length_a   1.000
_cell.length_b   1.000
_cell.length_c   1.000
_cell.angle_alpha   90.00
_cell.angle_beta   90.00
_cell.angle_gamma   90.00
#
_symmetry.space_group_name_H-M   'P 1'
#
loop_
_entity.id
_entity.type
_entity.pdbx_description
1 polymer ?
#
loop_
_entity_poly.entity_id
_entity_poly.type
_entity_poly.pdbx_seq_one_letter_code
_entity_poly.pdbx_strand_id
1 'polypeptide(L)'
;MLGVSIPAVAVRGRRPFPVTLELGGPRLPAGVGLARASPATRIAADGTIELIGPDAPRFDHDPVSLAPLGLLVEPAATNLVHEAVAAGPRWSALNATLTTLSLGAMGLFPGLAVAGGGEKWHRAQVVTGGWSAGTPLQLSVWYLPGSSGEIMVNIRNVTAGVESVATGPAGAVAALSGGAGAISDVRNLVLAGGVRKVEMTFTPDAAADEGRLGVGPNSAVAGEDVIVLGAQIEAGDVATSLILSSGGPGARAGDVVTLERWSGTHDLEITHGSGAVDLRSAVALAPGHVASPFAERWVRRLRIL
;
A
#
# COMPACT_ATOMS: atom_id res chain seq x y z
N MET A 1 -66.99 26.68 -20.01
CA MET A 1 -65.87 25.91 -20.56
C MET A 1 -64.69 26.13 -19.62
N LEU A 2 -64.51 25.26 -18.62
CA LEU A 2 -63.47 25.39 -17.59
C LEU A 2 -62.18 24.76 -18.13
N GLY A 3 -61.20 25.61 -18.47
CA GLY A 3 -59.87 25.18 -18.91
C GLY A 3 -59.02 24.72 -17.73
N VAL A 4 -58.84 23.41 -17.59
CA VAL A 4 -57.87 22.83 -16.65
C VAL A 4 -56.50 22.86 -17.32
N SER A 5 -55.61 23.73 -16.84
CA SER A 5 -54.19 23.72 -17.20
C SER A 5 -53.48 22.63 -16.40
N ILE A 6 -53.04 21.57 -17.06
CA ILE A 6 -52.18 20.55 -16.47
C ILE A 6 -50.74 21.11 -16.46
N PRO A 7 -50.05 21.21 -15.32
CA PRO A 7 -48.66 21.64 -15.31
C PRO A 7 -47.78 20.60 -16.00
N ALA A 8 -46.89 21.07 -16.88
CA ALA A 8 -45.93 20.23 -17.56
C ALA A 8 -45.07 19.49 -16.52
N VAL A 9 -45.13 18.16 -16.54
CA VAL A 9 -44.17 17.30 -15.85
C VAL A 9 -42.80 17.65 -16.40
N ALA A 10 -41.93 18.20 -15.55
CA ALA A 10 -40.53 18.36 -15.89
C ALA A 10 -39.94 16.96 -16.12
N VAL A 11 -39.78 16.58 -17.39
CA VAL A 11 -39.01 15.41 -17.79
C VAL A 11 -37.60 15.67 -17.28
N ARG A 12 -37.23 15.06 -16.13
CA ARG A 12 -35.84 14.99 -15.69
C ARG A 12 -35.05 14.46 -16.87
N GLY A 13 -34.17 15.29 -17.43
CA GLY A 13 -33.40 14.95 -18.62
C GLY A 13 -32.74 13.60 -18.44
N ARG A 14 -33.24 12.59 -19.17
CA ARG A 14 -32.60 11.28 -19.29
C ARG A 14 -31.24 11.57 -19.93
N ARG A 15 -30.15 11.50 -19.17
CA ARG A 15 -28.82 11.59 -19.78
C ARG A 15 -28.72 10.45 -20.80
N PRO A 16 -28.38 10.72 -22.07
CA PRO A 16 -28.22 9.65 -23.04
C PRO A 16 -27.07 8.75 -22.59
N PHE A 17 -27.27 7.44 -22.71
CA PHE A 17 -26.22 6.45 -22.56
C PHE A 17 -25.39 6.39 -23.85
N PRO A 18 -24.08 6.07 -23.79
CA PRO A 18 -23.35 5.70 -22.57
C PRO A 18 -22.98 6.90 -21.69
N VAL A 19 -22.95 6.68 -20.37
CA VAL A 19 -22.43 7.67 -19.42
C VAL A 19 -20.99 7.32 -19.07
N THR A 20 -20.06 8.25 -19.26
CA THR A 20 -18.64 8.07 -18.91
C THR A 20 -18.31 8.83 -17.62
N LEU A 21 -17.77 8.12 -16.64
CA LEU A 21 -17.30 8.64 -15.36
C LEU A 21 -15.77 8.56 -15.35
N GLU A 22 -15.12 9.72 -15.46
CA GLU A 22 -13.66 9.82 -15.43
C GLU A 22 -13.16 9.80 -13.98
N LEU A 23 -12.52 8.70 -13.59
CA LEU A 23 -11.92 8.48 -12.28
C LEU A 23 -10.40 8.74 -12.30
N GLY A 24 -9.86 9.18 -13.43
CA GLY A 24 -8.48 9.64 -13.59
C GLY A 24 -8.23 11.13 -13.26
N GLY A 25 -9.29 11.91 -13.02
CA GLY A 25 -9.20 13.34 -12.72
C GLY A 25 -9.02 13.64 -11.22
N PRO A 26 -8.84 14.91 -10.80
CA PRO A 26 -8.53 15.27 -9.41
C PRO A 26 -9.74 15.26 -8.46
N ARG A 27 -10.93 14.85 -8.91
CA ARG A 27 -12.17 14.87 -8.14
C ARG A 27 -13.13 13.78 -8.60
N LEU A 28 -13.97 13.29 -7.69
CA LEU A 28 -15.01 12.32 -8.03
C LEU A 28 -16.03 12.92 -9.01
N PRO A 29 -16.43 12.19 -10.07
CA PRO A 29 -17.54 12.58 -10.93
C PRO A 29 -18.84 12.69 -10.15
N ALA A 30 -19.70 13.61 -10.58
CA ALA A 30 -21.00 13.80 -9.95
C ALA A 30 -21.85 12.54 -10.03
N GLY A 31 -22.30 12.03 -8.88
CA GLY A 31 -23.05 10.77 -8.78
C GLY A 31 -22.20 9.56 -8.41
N VAL A 32 -20.89 9.72 -8.23
CA VAL A 32 -20.03 8.71 -7.61
C VAL A 32 -19.85 9.06 -6.13
N GLY A 33 -20.11 8.11 -5.26
CA GLY A 33 -19.78 8.18 -3.83
C GLY A 33 -18.53 7.38 -3.50
N LEU A 34 -17.86 7.77 -2.42
CA LEU A 34 -16.78 7.02 -1.80
C LEU A 34 -17.00 7.03 -0.29
N ALA A 35 -16.93 5.86 0.34
CA ALA A 35 -16.90 5.73 1.79
C ALA A 35 -15.64 4.97 2.21
N ARG A 36 -14.95 5.48 3.23
CA ARG A 36 -13.84 4.82 3.92
C ARG A 36 -13.74 5.39 5.33
N ALA A 37 -14.00 4.55 6.33
CA ALA A 37 -14.08 4.96 7.73
C ALA A 37 -12.72 5.33 8.40
N SER A 38 -11.61 5.30 7.67
CA SER A 38 -10.27 5.59 8.18
C SER A 38 -9.51 6.54 7.25
N PRO A 39 -8.51 7.28 7.77
CA PRO A 39 -7.50 7.88 6.91
C PRO A 39 -6.71 6.79 6.16
N ALA A 40 -6.14 7.16 5.02
CA ALA A 40 -5.31 6.28 4.20
C ALA A 40 -4.32 7.10 3.38
N THR A 41 -3.23 6.48 2.92
CA THR A 41 -2.21 7.21 2.16
C THR A 41 -2.40 7.10 0.65
N ARG A 42 -1.78 8.01 -0.10
CA ARG A 42 -1.58 7.94 -1.54
C ARG A 42 -0.22 8.53 -1.91
N ILE A 43 0.22 8.28 -3.13
CA ILE A 43 1.33 8.96 -3.77
C ILE A 43 0.78 10.17 -4.54
N ALA A 44 1.30 11.35 -4.20
CA ALA A 44 1.01 12.60 -4.88
C ALA A 44 1.77 12.72 -6.21
N ALA A 45 1.41 13.72 -7.00
CA ALA A 45 2.01 13.96 -8.32
C ALA A 45 3.53 14.27 -8.27
N ASP A 46 4.03 14.72 -7.13
CA ASP A 46 5.46 14.98 -6.88
C ASP A 46 6.21 13.78 -6.28
N GLY A 47 5.52 12.65 -6.09
CA GLY A 47 6.08 11.43 -5.52
C GLY A 47 6.11 11.41 -3.98
N THR A 48 5.54 12.42 -3.31
CA THR A 48 5.39 12.41 -1.85
C THR A 48 4.23 11.50 -1.40
N ILE A 49 4.32 10.99 -0.17
CA ILE A 49 3.23 10.24 0.47
C ILE A 49 2.33 11.23 1.21
N GLU A 50 1.06 11.28 0.85
CA GLU A 50 0.05 12.12 1.50
C GLU A 50 -0.92 11.28 2.32
N LEU A 51 -1.25 11.75 3.53
CA LEU A 51 -2.33 11.18 4.33
C LEU A 51 -3.66 11.86 3.99
N ILE A 52 -4.61 11.07 3.48
CA ILE A 52 -5.93 11.52 3.08
C ILE A 52 -6.93 11.08 4.14
N GLY A 53 -7.78 12.01 4.59
CA GLY A 53 -8.77 11.75 5.63
C GLY A 53 -9.84 10.70 5.24
N PRO A 54 -10.70 10.32 6.20
CA PRO A 54 -11.86 9.48 5.94
C PRO A 54 -12.75 10.04 4.81
N ASP A 55 -13.41 9.15 4.07
CA ASP A 55 -14.35 9.44 2.96
C ASP A 55 -13.79 10.29 1.81
N ALA A 56 -12.53 10.70 1.87
CA ALA A 56 -11.90 11.51 0.83
C ALA A 56 -11.23 10.62 -0.25
N PRO A 57 -11.42 10.96 -1.55
CA PRO A 57 -10.88 10.20 -2.65
C PRO A 57 -9.36 10.31 -2.76
N ARG A 58 -8.75 9.18 -3.14
CA ARG A 58 -7.32 9.05 -3.34
C ARG A 58 -7.03 8.91 -4.84
N PHE A 59 -6.70 10.02 -5.49
CA PHE A 59 -6.21 10.00 -6.87
C PHE A 59 -4.70 9.81 -6.84
N ASP A 60 -4.28 8.62 -7.23
CA ASP A 60 -2.94 8.11 -6.94
C ASP A 60 -2.03 8.18 -8.16
N HIS A 61 -0.73 8.18 -7.92
CA HIS A 61 0.30 8.24 -8.94
C HIS A 61 1.23 7.05 -8.83
N ASP A 62 1.77 6.63 -9.96
CA ASP A 62 2.79 5.60 -9.99
C ASP A 62 4.05 6.13 -9.28
N PRO A 63 4.58 5.44 -8.25
CA PRO A 63 5.65 5.99 -7.43
C PRO A 63 7.02 6.01 -8.13
N VAL A 64 7.13 5.43 -9.33
CA VAL A 64 8.35 5.39 -10.14
C VAL A 64 8.28 6.42 -11.27
N SER A 65 7.22 6.39 -12.07
CA SER A 65 7.01 7.21 -13.26
C SER A 65 6.24 8.50 -12.99
N LEU A 66 5.59 8.63 -11.83
CA LEU A 66 4.70 9.73 -11.44
C LEU A 66 3.48 9.90 -12.36
N ALA A 67 3.20 8.91 -13.23
CA ALA A 67 2.03 8.93 -14.07
C ALA A 67 0.75 8.74 -13.22
N PRO A 68 -0.34 9.45 -13.54
CA PRO A 68 -1.61 9.27 -12.84
C PRO A 68 -2.16 7.85 -13.06
N LEU A 69 -2.51 7.16 -11.98
CA LEU A 69 -3.09 5.81 -12.01
C LEU A 69 -4.61 5.81 -11.90
N GLY A 70 -5.20 6.87 -11.34
CA GLY A 70 -6.64 7.05 -11.18
C GLY A 70 -7.08 6.95 -9.73
N LEU A 71 -8.36 6.66 -9.51
CA LEU A 71 -8.91 6.48 -8.18
C LEU A 71 -8.37 5.18 -7.57
N LEU A 72 -7.65 5.30 -6.47
CA LEU A 72 -7.19 4.20 -5.64
C LEU A 72 -8.33 3.70 -4.74
N VAL A 73 -8.65 2.42 -4.88
CA VAL A 73 -9.71 1.69 -4.18
C VAL A 73 -9.11 0.38 -3.68
N GLU A 74 -9.00 0.24 -2.37
CA GLU A 74 -8.32 -0.88 -1.75
C GLU A 74 -9.21 -1.59 -0.72
N PRO A 75 -9.07 -2.91 -0.53
CA PRO A 75 -9.80 -3.64 0.51
C PRO A 75 -9.37 -3.18 1.90
N ALA A 76 -10.09 -3.59 2.95
CA ALA A 76 -9.60 -3.39 4.31
C ALA A 76 -8.29 -4.16 4.53
N ALA A 77 -7.34 -3.57 5.24
CA ALA A 77 -6.05 -4.20 5.51
C ALA A 77 -5.46 -3.73 6.83
N THR A 78 -4.54 -4.52 7.37
CA THR A 78 -3.84 -4.24 8.62
C THR A 78 -2.34 -4.35 8.38
N ASN A 79 -1.61 -3.28 8.70
CA ASN A 79 -0.16 -3.35 8.81
C ASN A 79 0.22 -3.93 10.17
N LEU A 80 0.85 -5.10 10.12
CA LEU A 80 1.33 -5.84 11.26
C LEU A 80 2.57 -5.20 11.91
N VAL A 81 3.37 -4.41 11.18
CA VAL A 81 4.51 -3.68 11.75
C VAL A 81 4.00 -2.68 12.78
N HIS A 82 4.50 -2.74 14.02
CA HIS A 82 4.03 -1.89 15.11
C HIS A 82 4.46 -0.42 14.99
N GLU A 83 5.49 -0.11 14.21
CA GLU A 83 5.93 1.26 13.93
C GLU A 83 6.35 1.37 12.46
N ALA A 84 5.43 1.81 11.60
CA ALA A 84 5.62 1.81 10.15
C ALA A 84 6.74 2.77 9.71
N VAL A 85 6.88 3.92 10.37
CA VAL A 85 7.90 4.93 10.07
C VAL A 85 9.12 4.65 10.94
N ALA A 86 10.30 4.48 10.33
CA ALA A 86 11.52 4.21 11.05
C ALA A 86 12.00 5.47 11.79
N ALA A 87 11.62 5.58 13.05
CA ALA A 87 12.03 6.63 13.98
C ALA A 87 11.89 6.17 15.44
N GLY A 88 12.65 6.80 16.34
CA GLY A 88 12.45 6.67 17.79
C GLY A 88 12.76 5.27 18.37
N PRO A 89 12.31 4.97 19.61
CA PRO A 89 12.80 3.82 20.38
C PRO A 89 12.17 2.47 20.00
N ARG A 90 11.11 2.46 19.18
CA ARG A 90 10.40 1.21 18.83
C ARG A 90 11.11 0.41 17.74
N TRP A 91 11.94 1.07 16.95
CA TRP A 91 13.00 0.42 16.20
C TRP A 91 14.19 0.24 17.15
N SER A 92 14.45 -1.02 17.51
CA SER A 92 15.47 -1.38 18.49
C SER A 92 16.72 -1.91 17.81
N ALA A 93 17.89 -1.63 18.42
CA ALA A 93 19.16 -2.09 17.91
C ALA A 93 19.37 -3.57 18.24
N LEU A 94 19.88 -4.34 17.28
CA LEU A 94 20.58 -5.59 17.53
C LEU A 94 22.01 -5.47 17.03
N ASN A 95 22.90 -5.16 17.96
CA ASN A 95 24.35 -4.97 17.74
C ASN A 95 24.67 -3.98 16.60
N ALA A 96 23.80 -2.97 16.46
CA ALA A 96 23.94 -1.85 15.54
C ALA A 96 23.85 -0.52 16.31
N THR A 97 24.38 0.54 15.73
CA THR A 97 24.15 1.91 16.21
C THR A 97 23.03 2.54 15.41
N LEU A 98 21.99 3.02 16.08
CA LEU A 98 20.84 3.66 15.44
C LEU A 98 20.91 5.18 15.59
N THR A 99 20.83 5.90 14.48
CA THR A 99 20.81 7.37 14.47
C THR A 99 19.56 7.85 13.75
N THR A 100 18.67 8.55 14.45
CA THR A 100 17.50 9.18 13.83
C THR A 100 17.96 10.37 12.99
N LEU A 101 17.44 10.48 11.77
CA LEU A 101 17.74 11.55 10.81
C LEU A 101 16.56 12.51 10.68
N SER A 102 16.64 13.46 9.75
CA SER A 102 15.57 14.43 9.43
C SER A 102 15.51 14.69 7.93
N LEU A 103 15.42 13.61 7.14
CA LEU A 103 15.52 13.66 5.68
C LEU A 103 14.26 14.19 4.99
N GLY A 104 13.07 13.92 5.55
CA GLY A 104 11.80 14.21 4.88
C GLY A 104 11.63 13.41 3.58
N ALA A 105 12.19 12.21 3.51
CA ALA A 105 12.16 11.38 2.30
C ALA A 105 10.71 11.02 1.94
N MET A 106 10.36 11.22 0.66
CA MET A 106 8.97 11.14 0.17
C MET A 106 7.97 12.01 0.96
N GLY A 107 8.43 13.09 1.60
CA GLY A 107 7.59 13.98 2.41
C GLY A 107 7.14 13.40 3.76
N LEU A 108 7.51 12.17 4.09
CA LEU A 108 7.02 11.46 5.28
C LEU A 108 8.15 10.94 6.18
N PHE A 109 9.20 10.36 5.60
CA PHE A 109 10.15 9.56 6.37
C PHE A 109 11.32 10.41 6.89
N PRO A 110 11.55 10.49 8.22
CA PRO A 110 12.72 11.15 8.77
C PRO A 110 14.00 10.35 8.48
N GLY A 111 13.90 9.02 8.47
CA GLY A 111 15.01 8.09 8.24
C GLY A 111 15.73 7.68 9.52
N LEU A 112 16.21 6.44 9.54
CA LEU A 112 16.98 5.84 10.62
C LEU A 112 18.24 5.21 10.03
N ALA A 113 19.41 5.82 10.28
CA ALA A 113 20.68 5.22 9.91
C ALA A 113 20.99 4.04 10.84
N VAL A 114 21.33 2.90 10.25
CA VAL A 114 21.62 1.64 10.93
C VAL A 114 23.06 1.26 10.63
N ALA A 115 23.99 1.67 11.50
CA ALA A 115 25.40 1.35 11.35
C ALA A 115 25.73 0.01 12.02
N GLY A 116 26.30 -0.93 11.26
CA GLY A 116 26.67 -2.25 11.76
C GLY A 116 27.94 -2.21 12.60
N GLY A 117 28.04 -3.07 13.62
CA GLY A 117 29.27 -3.33 14.38
C GLY A 117 30.31 -4.24 13.69
N GLY A 118 30.22 -4.48 12.38
CA GLY A 118 31.17 -5.33 11.64
C GLY A 118 30.74 -6.79 11.42
N GLU A 119 29.44 -7.07 11.41
CA GLU A 119 28.88 -8.38 11.08
C GLU A 119 27.64 -8.24 10.20
N LYS A 120 27.43 -9.23 9.34
CA LYS A 120 26.39 -9.24 8.29
C LYS A 120 24.95 -9.42 8.78
N TRP A 121 24.75 -9.50 10.09
CA TRP A 121 23.44 -9.73 10.72
C TRP A 121 23.01 -8.60 11.66
N HIS A 122 23.84 -7.55 11.80
CA HIS A 122 23.51 -6.35 12.57
C HIS A 122 22.36 -5.57 11.94
N ARG A 123 21.43 -5.08 12.77
CA ARG A 123 20.18 -4.50 12.27
C ARG A 123 19.45 -3.62 13.28
N ALA A 124 18.59 -2.76 12.76
CA ALA A 124 17.42 -2.26 13.48
C ALA A 124 16.31 -3.30 13.36
N GLN A 125 15.47 -3.43 14.38
CA GLN A 125 14.34 -4.36 14.34
C GLN A 125 13.09 -3.81 15.03
N VAL A 126 11.94 -4.18 14.47
CA VAL A 126 10.60 -3.75 14.88
C VAL A 126 9.69 -4.97 15.04
N VAL A 127 8.78 -4.89 16.00
CA VAL A 127 7.79 -5.95 16.27
C VAL A 127 6.70 -5.93 15.20
N THR A 128 6.25 -7.11 14.78
CA THR A 128 5.16 -7.29 13.81
C THR A 128 3.92 -7.99 14.38
N GLY A 129 3.96 -8.41 15.65
CA GLY A 129 2.93 -9.29 16.22
C GLY A 129 2.98 -10.71 15.62
N GLY A 130 1.98 -11.52 15.92
CA GLY A 130 1.91 -12.92 15.49
C GLY A 130 1.40 -13.14 14.06
N TRP A 131 1.61 -14.34 13.55
CA TRP A 131 1.10 -14.79 12.25
C TRP A 131 0.77 -16.29 12.27
N SER A 132 0.00 -16.73 11.27
CA SER A 132 -0.37 -18.13 11.08
C SER A 132 0.53 -18.83 10.05
N ALA A 133 0.81 -20.11 10.26
CA ALA A 133 1.54 -20.93 9.30
C ALA A 133 0.80 -20.98 7.95
N GLY A 134 1.54 -20.94 6.85
CA GLY A 134 1.04 -21.07 5.48
C GLY A 134 0.22 -19.90 4.96
N THR A 135 -0.09 -18.88 5.77
CA THR A 135 -0.77 -17.66 5.30
C THR A 135 0.27 -16.71 4.72
N PRO A 136 0.24 -16.41 3.41
CA PRO A 136 1.19 -15.48 2.81
C PRO A 136 1.09 -14.10 3.48
N LEU A 137 2.24 -13.48 3.69
CA LEU A 137 2.38 -12.12 4.16
C LEU A 137 3.09 -11.30 3.10
N GLN A 138 2.52 -10.16 2.73
CA GLN A 138 3.14 -9.21 1.83
C GLN A 138 3.98 -8.22 2.62
N LEU A 139 5.28 -8.20 2.36
CA LEU A 139 6.22 -7.27 2.97
C LEU A 139 6.55 -6.12 2.04
N SER A 140 6.74 -4.94 2.63
CA SER A 140 7.29 -3.74 1.99
C SER A 140 8.31 -3.10 2.93
N VAL A 141 9.52 -2.82 2.42
CA VAL A 141 10.55 -2.06 3.14
C VAL A 141 11.01 -0.89 2.28
N TRP A 142 10.92 0.32 2.83
CA TRP A 142 11.44 1.54 2.21
C TRP A 142 12.79 1.89 2.85
N TYR A 143 13.77 2.21 2.03
CA TYR A 143 15.13 2.51 2.48
C TYR A 143 15.86 3.43 1.50
N LEU A 144 16.94 4.06 1.97
CA LEU A 144 17.96 4.66 1.12
C LEU A 144 19.24 3.82 1.21
N PRO A 145 20.02 3.69 0.12
CA PRO A 145 21.35 3.11 0.20
C PRO A 145 22.18 3.90 1.23
N GLY A 146 22.86 3.18 2.12
CA GLY A 146 23.90 3.76 2.97
C GLY A 146 25.29 3.45 2.42
N SER A 147 26.31 3.56 3.26
CA SER A 147 27.69 3.32 2.87
C SER A 147 28.02 1.85 2.62
N SER A 148 27.22 0.90 3.12
CA SER A 148 27.48 -0.54 2.95
C SER A 148 27.34 -1.03 1.51
N GLY A 149 26.56 -0.33 0.68
CA GLY A 149 26.16 -0.79 -0.66
C GLY A 149 25.22 -2.01 -0.67
N GLU A 150 25.13 -2.77 0.43
CA GLU A 150 24.28 -3.95 0.60
C GLU A 150 23.35 -3.85 1.81
N ILE A 151 22.15 -4.41 1.67
CA ILE A 151 21.09 -4.44 2.68
C ILE A 151 20.69 -5.87 2.98
N MET A 152 20.39 -6.14 4.25
CA MET A 152 19.70 -7.33 4.71
C MET A 152 18.30 -6.95 5.24
N VAL A 153 17.30 -7.73 4.83
CA VAL A 153 15.94 -7.73 5.39
C VAL A 153 15.68 -9.11 5.99
N ASN A 154 15.30 -9.14 7.26
CA ASN A 154 15.14 -10.34 8.07
C ASN A 154 13.72 -10.44 8.62
N ILE A 155 13.08 -11.60 8.52
CA ILE A 155 11.80 -11.89 9.16
C ILE A 155 12.03 -13.02 10.14
N ARG A 156 11.85 -12.74 11.43
CA ARG A 156 12.12 -13.66 12.53
C ARG A 156 10.83 -14.15 13.17
N ASN A 157 10.66 -15.47 13.22
CA ASN A 157 9.69 -16.11 14.11
C ASN A 157 10.34 -16.20 15.51
N VAL A 158 9.94 -15.31 16.43
CA VAL A 158 10.54 -15.27 17.76
C VAL A 158 10.19 -16.53 18.55
N THR A 159 8.96 -17.02 18.43
CA THR A 159 8.46 -18.23 19.10
C THR A 159 9.28 -19.46 18.74
N ALA A 160 9.58 -19.66 17.46
CA ALA A 160 10.34 -20.82 16.97
C ALA A 160 11.86 -20.60 16.95
N GLY A 161 12.33 -19.36 17.17
CA GLY A 161 13.76 -19.02 17.19
C GLY A 161 14.45 -19.03 15.82
N VAL A 162 13.68 -19.13 14.73
CA VAL A 162 14.16 -19.20 13.35
C VAL A 162 13.88 -17.92 12.57
N GLU A 163 14.58 -17.75 11.45
CA GLU A 163 14.42 -16.56 10.61
C GLU A 163 14.62 -16.86 9.12
N SER A 164 14.01 -16.02 8.29
CA SER A 164 14.21 -15.96 6.85
C SER A 164 14.87 -14.64 6.49
N VAL A 165 15.74 -14.66 5.48
CA VAL A 165 16.57 -13.51 5.12
C VAL A 165 16.50 -13.28 3.62
N ALA A 166 16.30 -12.03 3.24
CA ALA A 166 16.59 -11.50 1.92
C ALA A 166 17.75 -10.52 2.01
N THR A 167 18.69 -10.57 1.06
CA THR A 167 19.86 -9.69 1.05
C THR A 167 20.29 -9.36 -0.38
N GLY A 168 21.18 -8.38 -0.52
CA GLY A 168 21.87 -8.07 -1.78
C GLY A 168 22.28 -6.61 -1.87
N PRO A 169 22.84 -6.20 -3.02
CA PRO A 169 23.09 -4.79 -3.30
C PRO A 169 21.81 -3.97 -3.18
N ALA A 170 21.94 -2.72 -2.75
CA ALA A 170 20.81 -1.79 -2.69
C ALA A 170 20.14 -1.65 -4.07
N GLY A 171 18.87 -2.05 -4.17
CA GLY A 171 18.11 -2.12 -5.42
C GLY A 171 18.14 -3.46 -6.16
N ALA A 172 18.83 -4.47 -5.62
CA ALA A 172 18.91 -5.83 -6.16
C ALA A 172 18.82 -6.89 -5.04
N VAL A 173 17.90 -6.69 -4.10
CA VAL A 173 17.63 -7.62 -3.00
C VAL A 173 17.02 -8.90 -3.55
N ALA A 174 17.44 -10.06 -3.04
CA ALA A 174 16.90 -11.37 -3.36
C ALA A 174 16.80 -12.24 -2.10
N ALA A 175 15.97 -13.29 -2.14
CA ALA A 175 15.90 -14.27 -1.07
C ALA A 175 17.25 -14.98 -0.88
N LEU A 176 17.70 -15.14 0.37
CA LEU A 176 18.93 -15.83 0.74
C LEU A 176 18.63 -17.13 1.49
N SER A 177 17.75 -17.07 2.50
CA SER A 177 17.42 -18.22 3.34
C SER A 177 15.96 -18.17 3.80
N GLY A 178 15.38 -19.34 4.05
CA GLY A 178 13.96 -19.52 4.36
C GLY A 178 13.69 -20.26 5.67
N GLY A 179 14.49 -20.03 6.72
CA GLY A 179 14.39 -20.81 7.97
C GLY A 179 13.08 -20.63 8.74
N ALA A 180 12.38 -19.51 8.57
CA ALA A 180 11.06 -19.28 9.15
C ALA A 180 9.90 -19.43 8.14
N GLY A 181 10.21 -19.77 6.89
CA GLY A 181 9.28 -19.71 5.76
C GLY A 181 9.92 -19.21 4.48
N ALA A 182 9.34 -19.58 3.35
CA ALA A 182 9.83 -19.17 2.03
C ALA A 182 9.65 -17.67 1.79
N ILE A 183 10.64 -17.06 1.10
CA ILE A 183 10.54 -15.71 0.54
C ILE A 183 10.46 -15.84 -0.98
N SER A 184 9.42 -15.27 -1.59
CA SER A 184 9.19 -15.26 -3.04
C SER A 184 8.82 -13.86 -3.54
N ASP A 185 8.65 -13.73 -4.86
CA ASP A 185 8.11 -12.53 -5.52
C ASP A 185 8.84 -11.22 -5.16
N VAL A 186 10.16 -11.29 -5.00
CA VAL A 186 10.98 -10.15 -4.63
C VAL A 186 11.00 -9.13 -5.77
N ARG A 187 10.43 -7.95 -5.52
CA ARG A 187 10.37 -6.82 -6.45
C ARG A 187 11.14 -5.65 -5.88
N ASN A 188 12.15 -5.20 -6.62
CA ASN A 188 12.96 -4.04 -6.26
C ASN A 188 12.47 -2.83 -7.07
N LEU A 189 12.10 -1.75 -6.40
CA LEU A 189 11.64 -0.51 -7.00
C LEU A 189 12.54 0.66 -6.63
N VAL A 190 12.62 1.62 -7.54
CA VAL A 190 13.31 2.90 -7.35
C VAL A 190 12.24 3.99 -7.42
N LEU A 191 11.94 4.60 -6.29
CA LEU A 191 10.90 5.60 -6.17
C LEU A 191 11.48 7.00 -6.29
N ALA A 192 10.60 8.01 -6.29
CA ALA A 192 10.97 9.42 -6.25
C ALA A 192 12.02 9.72 -5.15
N GLY A 193 12.96 10.62 -5.46
CA GLY A 193 14.03 11.01 -4.53
C GLY A 193 15.10 9.94 -4.28
N GLY A 194 15.15 8.87 -5.10
CA GLY A 194 16.16 7.81 -4.97
C GLY A 194 15.86 6.80 -3.86
N VAL A 195 14.69 6.89 -3.23
CA VAL A 195 14.19 5.90 -2.26
C VAL A 195 14.08 4.54 -2.96
N ARG A 196 14.58 3.50 -2.30
CA ARG A 196 14.39 2.12 -2.71
C ARG A 196 13.22 1.53 -1.96
N LYS A 197 12.43 0.70 -2.64
CA LYS A 197 11.44 -0.16 -2.01
C LYS A 197 11.71 -1.59 -2.42
N VAL A 198 11.75 -2.50 -1.46
CA VAL A 198 11.66 -3.93 -1.75
C VAL A 198 10.30 -4.44 -1.29
N GLU A 199 9.59 -5.09 -2.19
CA GLU A 199 8.37 -5.85 -1.90
C GLU A 199 8.69 -7.34 -2.04
N MET A 200 8.12 -8.18 -1.17
CA MET A 200 8.31 -9.63 -1.23
C MET A 200 7.15 -10.34 -0.55
N THR A 201 6.88 -11.57 -0.96
CA THR A 201 5.95 -12.48 -0.28
C THR A 201 6.75 -13.34 0.70
N PHE A 202 6.30 -13.42 1.95
CA PHE A 202 6.80 -14.37 2.94
C PHE A 202 5.69 -15.35 3.31
N THR A 203 5.96 -16.64 3.21
CA THR A 203 5.01 -17.69 3.60
C THR A 203 5.56 -18.42 4.82
N PRO A 204 5.03 -18.17 6.03
CA PRO A 204 5.57 -18.74 7.27
C PRO A 204 5.41 -20.27 7.32
N ASP A 205 6.44 -21.00 7.73
CA ASP A 205 6.35 -22.47 7.90
C ASP A 205 5.62 -22.85 9.20
N ALA A 206 5.64 -21.96 10.19
CA ALA A 206 5.03 -22.15 11.50
C ALA A 206 4.36 -20.86 11.98
N ALA A 207 3.37 -21.02 12.85
CA ALA A 207 2.76 -19.88 13.55
C ALA A 207 3.79 -19.19 14.45
N ALA A 208 3.57 -17.91 14.71
CA ALA A 208 4.33 -17.13 15.69
C ALA A 208 3.36 -16.37 16.58
N ASP A 209 3.64 -16.32 17.88
CA ASP A 209 2.97 -15.40 18.81
C ASP A 209 3.60 -13.99 18.71
N GLU A 210 4.90 -13.95 18.38
CA GLU A 210 5.63 -12.72 18.06
C GLU A 210 6.55 -12.92 16.85
N GLY A 211 6.37 -12.04 15.88
CA GLY A 211 7.25 -11.82 14.77
C GLY A 211 8.07 -10.54 14.91
N ARG A 212 9.24 -10.54 14.26
CA ARG A 212 10.05 -9.32 14.10
C ARG A 212 10.51 -9.15 12.67
N LEU A 213 10.52 -7.90 12.23
CA LEU A 213 11.20 -7.48 11.02
C LEU A 213 12.51 -6.80 11.41
N GLY A 214 13.59 -7.22 10.79
CA GLY A 214 14.91 -6.61 10.95
C GLY A 214 15.43 -6.06 9.63
N VAL A 215 16.06 -4.88 9.67
CA VAL A 215 16.71 -4.27 8.51
C VAL A 215 18.07 -3.70 8.92
N GLY A 216 19.11 -4.01 8.16
CA GLY A 216 20.47 -3.55 8.45
C GLY A 216 21.44 -3.75 7.30
N PRO A 217 22.70 -3.32 7.44
CA PRO A 217 23.72 -3.50 6.43
C PRO A 217 24.15 -4.98 6.37
N ASN A 218 24.30 -5.52 5.16
CA ASN A 218 24.92 -6.84 4.96
C ASN A 218 26.44 -6.72 4.87
N SER A 219 27.07 -6.09 5.87
CA SER A 219 28.51 -5.78 5.85
C SER A 219 29.25 -6.29 7.06
N ALA A 220 30.48 -6.77 6.83
CA ALA A 220 31.44 -7.11 7.88
C ALA A 220 32.33 -5.92 8.28
N VAL A 221 32.10 -4.73 7.73
CA VAL A 221 32.85 -3.52 8.04
C VAL A 221 32.09 -2.72 9.10
N ALA A 222 32.74 -2.48 10.24
CA ALA A 222 32.13 -1.69 11.31
C ALA A 222 31.92 -0.24 10.88
N GLY A 223 30.76 0.33 11.21
CA GLY A 223 30.38 1.69 10.88
C GLY A 223 29.71 1.83 9.51
N GLU A 224 29.77 0.82 8.64
CA GLU A 224 28.97 0.86 7.41
C GLU A 224 27.48 0.74 7.71
N ASP A 225 26.67 1.46 6.95
CA ASP A 225 25.25 1.63 7.26
C ASP A 225 24.30 1.40 6.08
N VAL A 226 23.02 1.32 6.43
CA VAL A 226 21.87 1.52 5.54
C VAL A 226 20.90 2.46 6.24
N ILE A 227 20.13 3.23 5.48
CA ILE A 227 19.12 4.14 6.03
C ILE A 227 17.75 3.52 5.85
N VAL A 228 17.13 3.07 6.94
CA VAL A 228 15.77 2.53 6.93
C VAL A 228 14.79 3.69 7.00
N LEU A 229 13.76 3.68 6.15
CA LEU A 229 12.72 4.71 6.14
C LEU A 229 11.43 4.21 6.78
N GLY A 230 11.05 2.97 6.51
CA GLY A 230 9.85 2.38 7.08
C GLY A 230 9.59 0.97 6.56
N ALA A 231 8.55 0.34 7.11
CA ALA A 231 8.13 -0.99 6.71
C ALA A 231 6.63 -1.24 6.91
N GLN A 232 6.12 -2.21 6.16
CA GLN A 232 4.76 -2.71 6.25
C GLN A 232 4.73 -4.21 6.00
N ILE A 233 3.90 -4.92 6.76
CA ILE A 233 3.58 -6.33 6.54
C ILE A 233 2.06 -6.47 6.60
N GLU A 234 1.46 -7.07 5.58
CA GLU A 234 0.02 -7.31 5.49
C GLU A 234 -0.23 -8.79 5.23
N ALA A 235 -1.37 -9.32 5.67
CA ALA A 235 -1.78 -10.66 5.27
C ALA A 235 -2.27 -10.65 3.81
N GLY A 236 -1.94 -11.70 3.06
CA GLY A 236 -2.21 -11.83 1.63
C GLY A 236 -0.97 -11.63 0.76
N ASP A 237 -1.18 -11.55 -0.55
CA ASP A 237 -0.17 -11.52 -1.62
C ASP A 237 -0.14 -10.18 -2.38
N VAL A 238 -0.96 -9.20 -1.97
CA VAL A 238 -1.06 -7.90 -2.63
C VAL A 238 -0.69 -6.79 -1.65
N ALA A 239 0.33 -6.01 -2.00
CA ALA A 239 0.75 -4.86 -1.21
C ALA A 239 -0.26 -3.74 -1.38
N THR A 240 -0.72 -3.13 -0.28
CA THR A 240 -1.56 -1.93 -0.34
C THR A 240 -0.73 -0.65 -0.12
N SER A 241 -1.38 0.51 -0.23
CA SER A 241 -0.80 1.79 0.18
C SER A 241 -0.29 1.73 1.63
N LEU A 242 0.63 2.63 1.98
CA LEU A 242 1.19 2.66 3.33
C LEU A 242 0.07 2.89 4.37
N ILE A 243 -0.02 1.98 5.33
CA ILE A 243 -0.86 2.07 6.51
C ILE A 243 0.07 2.43 7.66
N LEU A 244 -0.12 3.65 8.18
CA LEU A 244 0.64 4.12 9.32
C LEU A 244 0.27 3.33 10.58
N SER A 245 1.27 3.06 11.41
CA SER A 245 1.14 2.37 12.69
C SER A 245 2.08 3.00 13.71
N SER A 246 1.67 3.03 14.98
CA SER A 246 2.47 3.59 16.07
C SER A 246 2.22 2.86 17.39
N GLY A 247 3.15 1.99 17.77
CA GLY A 247 3.09 1.18 18.99
C GLY A 247 2.26 -0.09 18.92
N GLY A 248 1.75 -0.46 17.74
CA GLY A 248 0.89 -1.61 17.53
C GLY A 248 0.43 -1.69 16.07
N PRO A 249 -0.31 -2.73 15.66
CA PRO A 249 -0.76 -2.87 14.28
C PRO A 249 -1.67 -1.70 13.88
N GLY A 250 -1.50 -1.20 12.65
CA GLY A 250 -2.32 -0.14 12.07
C GLY A 250 -3.39 -0.71 11.14
N ALA A 251 -4.62 -0.20 11.20
CA ALA A 251 -5.71 -0.67 10.34
C ALA A 251 -6.17 0.40 9.36
N ARG A 252 -6.49 -0.02 8.13
CA ARG A 252 -7.13 0.78 7.09
C ARG A 252 -8.46 0.14 6.69
N ALA A 253 -9.54 0.90 6.73
CA ALA A 253 -10.84 0.47 6.23
C ALA A 253 -10.81 0.32 4.70
N GLY A 254 -11.63 -0.59 4.17
CA GLY A 254 -11.79 -0.77 2.73
C GLY A 254 -12.53 0.40 2.10
N ASP A 255 -12.17 0.73 0.87
CA ASP A 255 -12.87 1.71 0.06
C ASP A 255 -14.15 1.11 -0.51
N VAL A 256 -15.27 1.82 -0.38
CA VAL A 256 -16.55 1.47 -0.99
C VAL A 256 -16.91 2.54 -2.00
N VAL A 257 -16.94 2.19 -3.28
CA VAL A 257 -17.34 3.10 -4.36
C VAL A 257 -18.79 2.83 -4.74
N THR A 258 -19.61 3.88 -4.81
CA THR A 258 -21.04 3.77 -5.09
C THR A 258 -21.47 4.59 -6.30
N LEU A 259 -22.51 4.14 -6.98
CA LEU A 259 -23.20 4.82 -8.07
C LEU A 259 -24.55 5.34 -7.56
N GLU A 260 -24.66 6.66 -7.38
CA GLU A 260 -25.74 7.30 -6.63
C GLU A 260 -26.91 7.81 -7.48
N ARG A 261 -26.78 7.79 -8.80
CA ARG A 261 -27.72 8.51 -9.69
C ARG A 261 -28.38 7.66 -10.76
N TRP A 262 -28.00 6.38 -10.87
CA TRP A 262 -28.44 5.52 -11.96
C TRP A 262 -29.32 4.39 -11.44
N SER A 263 -30.25 3.97 -12.29
CA SER A 263 -31.23 2.94 -11.98
C SER A 263 -31.57 2.18 -13.25
N GLY A 264 -31.87 0.88 -13.13
CA GLY A 264 -32.17 0.00 -14.26
C GLY A 264 -31.02 -0.95 -14.58
N THR A 265 -31.22 -1.79 -15.59
CA THR A 265 -30.23 -2.81 -15.98
C THR A 265 -29.27 -2.26 -17.03
N HIS A 266 -27.98 -2.29 -16.73
CA HIS A 266 -26.91 -1.74 -17.56
C HIS A 266 -25.71 -2.66 -17.62
N ASP A 267 -24.91 -2.54 -18.68
CA ASP A 267 -23.56 -3.09 -18.66
C ASP A 267 -22.61 -2.03 -18.08
N LEU A 268 -21.65 -2.47 -17.28
CA LEU A 268 -20.57 -1.62 -16.76
C LEU A 268 -19.25 -2.00 -17.42
N GLU A 269 -18.59 -1.01 -18.00
CA GLU A 269 -17.22 -1.14 -18.52
C GLU A 269 -16.27 -0.35 -17.61
N ILE A 270 -15.32 -1.04 -16.99
CA ILE A 270 -14.39 -0.47 -16.00
C ILE A 270 -12.99 -0.53 -16.58
N THR A 271 -12.36 0.61 -16.76
CA THR A 271 -10.95 0.70 -17.19
C THR A 271 -10.05 0.93 -15.97
N HIS A 272 -9.09 0.04 -15.77
CA HIS A 272 -8.15 0.06 -14.66
C HIS A 272 -6.92 0.92 -14.92
N GLY A 273 -6.12 1.15 -13.88
CA GLY A 273 -4.84 1.87 -13.95
C GLY A 273 -3.85 1.26 -14.94
N SER A 274 -3.82 -0.06 -15.06
CA SER A 274 -3.02 -0.79 -16.06
C SER A 274 -3.47 -0.56 -17.51
N GLY A 275 -4.71 -0.08 -17.70
CA GLY A 275 -5.40 -0.06 -18.99
C GLY A 275 -6.25 -1.31 -19.27
N ALA A 276 -6.21 -2.32 -18.40
CA ALA A 276 -7.11 -3.46 -18.48
C ALA A 276 -8.58 -3.03 -18.37
N VAL A 277 -9.48 -3.79 -18.99
CA VAL A 277 -10.92 -3.52 -19.00
C VAL A 277 -11.69 -4.71 -18.42
N ASP A 278 -12.51 -4.44 -17.41
CA ASP A 278 -13.49 -5.37 -16.83
C ASP A 278 -14.90 -5.02 -17.35
N LEU A 279 -15.68 -6.04 -17.72
CA LEU A 279 -17.05 -5.91 -18.18
C LEU A 279 -18.00 -6.65 -17.24
N ARG A 280 -18.98 -5.94 -16.71
CA ARG A 280 -20.05 -6.52 -15.89
C ARG A 280 -21.36 -6.38 -16.65
N SER A 281 -21.92 -7.50 -17.07
CA SER A 281 -23.14 -7.50 -17.87
C SER A 281 -24.40 -7.49 -17.02
N ALA A 282 -25.45 -6.84 -17.53
CA ALA A 282 -26.80 -6.83 -16.98
C ALA A 282 -26.87 -6.49 -15.48
N VAL A 283 -26.06 -5.53 -15.03
CA VAL A 283 -26.04 -5.05 -13.65
C VAL A 283 -27.30 -4.24 -13.36
N ALA A 284 -28.10 -4.68 -12.39
CA ALA A 284 -29.24 -3.93 -11.89
C ALA A 284 -28.76 -2.79 -10.97
N LEU A 285 -28.76 -1.57 -11.50
CA LEU A 285 -28.43 -0.36 -10.77
C LEU A 285 -29.65 0.16 -10.00
N ALA A 286 -29.36 0.71 -8.83
CA ALA A 286 -30.20 1.61 -8.06
C ALA A 286 -29.30 2.67 -7.41
N PRO A 287 -29.82 3.85 -7.01
CA PRO A 287 -29.04 4.81 -6.23
C PRO A 287 -28.38 4.15 -5.01
N GLY A 288 -27.06 4.31 -4.90
CA GLY A 288 -26.24 3.70 -3.86
C GLY A 288 -25.68 2.33 -4.25
N HIS A 289 -25.83 1.90 -5.51
CA HIS A 289 -25.26 0.64 -5.99
C HIS A 289 -23.74 0.61 -5.77
N VAL A 290 -23.25 -0.41 -5.08
CA VAL A 290 -21.82 -0.57 -4.80
C VAL A 290 -21.12 -1.11 -6.03
N ALA A 291 -20.23 -0.31 -6.62
CA ALA A 291 -19.44 -0.67 -7.79
C ALA A 291 -18.14 -1.42 -7.42
N SER A 292 -17.63 -1.26 -6.21
CA SER A 292 -16.51 -2.06 -5.67
C SER A 292 -16.97 -3.48 -5.25
N PRO A 293 -16.07 -4.47 -5.10
CA PRO A 293 -14.64 -4.42 -5.38
C PRO A 293 -14.35 -4.33 -6.88
N PHE A 294 -13.14 -3.92 -7.23
CA PHE A 294 -12.63 -3.87 -8.59
C PHE A 294 -11.55 -4.95 -8.78
N ALA A 295 -11.33 -5.39 -10.01
CA ALA A 295 -10.30 -6.40 -10.32
C ALA A 295 -8.87 -5.88 -10.04
N GLU A 296 -8.65 -4.57 -10.21
CA GLU A 296 -7.42 -3.89 -9.79
C GLU A 296 -7.76 -2.71 -8.87
N ARG A 297 -6.79 -2.33 -8.04
CA ARG A 297 -6.93 -1.24 -7.07
C ARG A 297 -7.03 0.16 -7.67
N TRP A 298 -6.58 0.37 -8.89
CA TRP A 298 -6.67 1.67 -9.56
C TRP A 298 -7.73 1.63 -10.65
N VAL A 299 -8.63 2.60 -10.64
CA VAL A 299 -9.68 2.75 -11.64
C VAL A 299 -9.57 4.11 -12.31
N ARG A 300 -9.46 4.12 -13.63
CA ARG A 300 -9.36 5.35 -14.45
C ARG A 300 -10.69 5.78 -14.99
N ARG A 301 -11.57 4.84 -15.33
CA ARG A 301 -12.85 5.14 -15.97
C ARG A 301 -13.88 4.07 -15.64
N LEU A 302 -15.13 4.50 -15.50
CA LEU A 302 -16.30 3.62 -15.48
C LEU A 302 -17.32 4.14 -16.49
N ARG A 303 -17.78 3.27 -17.39
CA ARG A 303 -18.85 3.58 -18.34
C ARG A 303 -20.07 2.73 -18.02
N ILE A 304 -21.23 3.39 -18.03
CA ILE A 304 -22.54 2.75 -17.92
C ILE A 304 -23.12 2.75 -19.33
N LEU A 305 -23.42 1.56 -19.86
CA LEU A 305 -23.87 1.33 -21.23
C LEU A 305 -25.40 1.15 -21.30
#